data_AF-A0A547PY00-F1
#
_entry.id   AF-A0A547PY00-F1
#
_cell.length_a   1.000
_cell.length_b   1.000
_cell.length_c   1.000
_cell.angle_alpha   90.00
_cell.angle_beta   90.00
_cell.angle_gamma   90.00
#
_symmetry.space_group_name_H-M   'P 1'
#
loop_
_entity.id
_entity.type
_entity.pdbx_description
1 polymer ?
#
loop_
_entity_poly.entity_id
_entity_poly.type
_entity_poly.pdbx_seq_one_letter_code
_entity_poly.pdbx_strand_id
1 'polypeptide(L)'
;MTEHLKPLQDLSNIISHVEKSETDFGECAGLFAAAEALCAKLEKVILESHNDDPYAGGKLLGVRLYLGAALGFGTDTGHDSTRNLEIARQDLRVLCNVLNRSRESC
;
A
#
# COMPACT_ATOMS: atom_id res chain seq x y z
N MET A 1 6.11 11.78 -13.69
CA MET A 1 6.05 11.17 -12.35
C MET A 1 7.46 10.72 -12.00
N THR A 2 8.08 11.23 -10.94
CA THR A 2 9.43 10.81 -10.51
C THR A 2 9.43 9.31 -10.19
N GLU A 3 10.45 8.58 -10.65
CA GLU A 3 10.52 7.10 -10.58
C GLU A 3 10.23 6.53 -9.17
N HIS A 4 10.57 7.27 -8.12
CA HIS A 4 10.36 6.89 -6.71
C HIS A 4 8.89 6.76 -6.29
N LEU A 5 7.94 7.32 -7.05
CA LEU A 5 6.50 7.23 -6.75
C LEU A 5 5.77 6.16 -7.57
N LYS A 6 6.48 5.49 -8.49
CA LYS A 6 5.92 4.37 -9.27
C LYS A 6 5.35 3.27 -8.36
N PRO A 7 5.99 2.89 -7.24
CA PRO A 7 5.41 1.87 -6.36
C PRO A 7 4.07 2.26 -5.73
N LEU A 8 3.84 3.55 -5.45
CA LEU A 8 2.54 4.03 -4.95
C LEU A 8 1.44 3.87 -6.00
N GLN A 9 1.75 4.21 -7.26
CA GLN A 9 0.81 4.05 -8.36
C GLN A 9 0.51 2.57 -8.62
N ASP A 10 1.53 1.71 -8.60
CA ASP A 10 1.36 0.27 -8.79
C ASP A 10 0.51 -0.35 -7.67
N LEU A 11 0.71 0.06 -6.41
CA LEU A 11 -0.17 -0.34 -5.30
C LEU A 11 -1.61 0.16 -5.48
N SER A 12 -1.78 1.40 -5.95
CA SER A 12 -3.11 1.95 -6.24
C SER A 12 -3.83 1.16 -7.34
N ASN A 13 -3.07 0.67 -8.32
CA ASN A 13 -3.61 -0.15 -9.40
C ASN A 13 -4.04 -1.52 -8.88
N ILE A 14 -3.25 -2.14 -7.99
CA ILE A 14 -3.62 -3.41 -7.33
C ILE A 14 -4.93 -3.25 -6.55
N ILE A 15 -5.03 -2.24 -5.68
CA ILE A 15 -6.24 -1.99 -4.90
C ILE A 15 -7.45 -1.81 -5.82
N SER A 16 -7.30 -0.98 -6.86
CA SER A 16 -8.40 -0.72 -7.82
C SER A 16 -8.82 -1.96 -8.61
N HIS A 17 -7.89 -2.89 -8.86
CA HIS A 17 -8.16 -4.15 -9.56
C HIS A 17 -8.96 -5.09 -8.68
N VAL A 18 -8.52 -5.30 -7.44
CA VAL A 18 -9.20 -6.16 -6.46
C VAL A 18 -10.63 -5.68 -6.20
N GLU A 19 -10.87 -4.37 -6.19
CA GLU A 19 -12.21 -3.81 -5.97
C GLU A 19 -13.19 -4.00 -7.13
N LYS A 20 -12.68 -4.18 -8.36
CA LYS A 20 -13.50 -4.20 -9.58
C LYS A 20 -13.68 -5.59 -10.15
N SER A 21 -12.86 -6.54 -9.72
CA SER A 21 -12.77 -7.86 -10.31
C SER A 21 -13.07 -8.93 -9.27
N GLU A 22 -13.84 -9.94 -9.69
CA GLU A 22 -13.80 -11.22 -9.01
C GLU A 22 -12.42 -11.82 -9.26
N THR A 23 -11.59 -11.81 -8.22
CA THR A 23 -10.22 -12.31 -8.25
C THR A 23 -10.22 -13.73 -7.72
N ASP A 24 -9.65 -14.66 -8.48
CA ASP A 24 -9.48 -16.03 -7.99
C ASP A 24 -8.34 -16.11 -6.96
N PHE A 25 -8.26 -17.24 -6.25
CA PHE A 25 -7.25 -17.41 -5.20
C PHE A 25 -5.81 -17.27 -5.71
N GLY A 26 -5.52 -17.76 -6.92
CA GLY A 26 -4.19 -17.69 -7.51
C GLY A 26 -3.81 -16.26 -7.89
N GLU A 27 -4.78 -15.51 -8.43
CA GLU A 27 -4.63 -14.09 -8.71
C GLU A 27 -4.42 -13.28 -7.43
N CYS A 28 -5.21 -13.53 -6.38
CA CYS A 28 -5.02 -12.90 -5.07
C CYS A 28 -3.61 -13.14 -4.51
N ALA A 29 -3.08 -14.37 -4.63
CA ALA A 29 -1.74 -14.70 -4.17
C ALA A 29 -0.67 -13.92 -4.94
N GLY A 30 -0.82 -13.81 -6.28
CA GLY A 30 0.09 -13.04 -7.13
C GLY A 30 0.04 -11.54 -6.82
N LEU A 31 -1.15 -10.98 -6.64
CA LEU A 31 -1.36 -9.58 -6.26
C LEU A 31 -0.78 -9.27 -4.88
N PHE A 32 -0.95 -10.17 -3.92
CA PHE A 32 -0.38 -10.01 -2.58
C PHE A 32 1.16 -10.02 -2.64
N ALA A 33 1.76 -10.99 -3.33
CA ALA A 33 3.21 -11.05 -3.51
C ALA A 33 3.77 -9.80 -4.20
N ALA A 34 3.07 -9.29 -5.22
CA ALA A 34 3.42 -8.04 -5.88
C ALA A 34 3.33 -6.84 -4.92
N ALA A 35 2.25 -6.75 -4.14
CA ALA A 35 2.06 -5.69 -3.15
C ALA A 35 3.18 -5.69 -2.09
N GLU A 36 3.55 -6.86 -1.57
CA GLU A 36 4.65 -7.01 -0.61
C GLU A 36 5.98 -6.49 -1.17
N ALA A 37 6.31 -6.83 -2.42
CA ALA A 37 7.52 -6.35 -3.09
C ALA A 37 7.51 -4.82 -3.30
N LEU A 38 6.32 -4.23 -3.54
CA LEU A 38 6.16 -2.78 -3.65
C LEU A 38 6.28 -2.09 -2.29
N CYS A 39 5.71 -2.68 -1.23
CA CYS A 39 5.85 -2.20 0.14
C CYS A 39 7.33 -2.17 0.57
N ALA A 40 8.10 -3.23 0.31
CA ALA A 40 9.53 -3.25 0.62
C ALA A 40 10.32 -2.14 -0.10
N LYS A 41 9.95 -1.80 -1.34
CA LYS A 41 10.55 -0.66 -2.07
C LYS A 41 10.19 0.67 -1.41
N LEU A 42 8.96 0.84 -0.94
CA LEU A 42 8.52 2.05 -0.25
C LEU A 42 9.14 2.19 1.14
N GLU A 43 9.31 1.10 1.88
CA GLU A 43 10.05 1.08 3.15
C GLU A 43 11.46 1.65 2.94
N LYS A 44 12.16 1.19 1.89
CA LYS A 44 13.47 1.72 1.52
C LYS A 44 13.43 3.22 1.18
N VAL A 45 12.42 3.67 0.43
CA VAL A 45 12.25 5.11 0.12
C VAL A 45 12.02 5.93 1.38
N ILE A 46 11.20 5.46 2.32
CA ILE A 46 10.93 6.14 3.59
C ILE A 46 12.22 6.26 4.40
N LEU A 47 12.96 5.16 4.52
CA LEU A 47 14.24 5.12 5.23
C LEU A 47 15.27 6.09 4.63
N GLU A 48 15.48 6.01 3.31
CA GLU A 48 16.57 6.74 2.65
C GLU A 48 16.24 8.20 2.32
N SER A 49 14.98 8.50 1.97
CA SER A 49 14.57 9.81 1.45
C SER A 49 13.69 10.62 2.40
N HIS A 50 13.16 9.98 3.45
CA HIS A 50 12.26 10.63 4.41
C HIS A 50 12.74 10.45 5.86
N ASN A 51 14.03 10.14 6.06
CA ASN A 51 14.67 10.00 7.36
C ASN A 51 13.88 9.07 8.31
N ASP A 52 13.40 7.95 7.76
CA ASP A 52 12.62 6.96 8.50
C ASP A 52 11.39 7.55 9.23
N ASP A 53 10.65 8.44 8.54
CA ASP A 53 9.45 9.07 9.11
C ASP A 53 8.47 8.00 9.65
N PRO A 54 8.25 7.95 10.99
CA PRO A 54 7.44 6.91 11.61
C PRO A 54 5.96 7.03 11.22
N TYR A 55 5.49 8.22 10.86
CA TYR A 55 4.13 8.42 10.36
C TYR A 55 3.98 7.83 8.96
N ALA A 56 4.97 8.05 8.08
CA ALA A 56 4.99 7.40 6.76
C ALA A 56 5.07 5.87 6.89
N GLY A 57 5.96 5.37 7.76
CA GLY A 57 6.09 3.94 8.05
C GLY A 57 4.79 3.32 8.57
N GLY A 58 4.10 3.99 9.50
CA GLY A 58 2.80 3.55 10.01
C GLY A 58 1.73 3.47 8.93
N LYS A 59 1.72 4.41 7.97
CA LYS A 59 0.78 4.39 6.84
C LYS A 59 1.07 3.25 5.87
N LEU A 60 2.34 2.98 5.59
CA LEU A 60 2.73 1.85 4.75
C LEU A 60 2.37 0.50 5.41
N LEU A 61 2.57 0.39 6.72
CA LEU A 61 2.13 -0.79 7.50
C LEU A 61 0.61 -0.98 7.41
N GLY A 62 -0.17 0.10 7.50
CA GLY A 62 -1.62 0.07 7.30
C GLY A 62 -2.01 -0.48 5.93
N VAL A 63 -1.40 0.04 4.85
CA VAL A 63 -1.62 -0.48 3.49
C VAL A 63 -1.36 -1.99 3.43
N ARG A 64 -0.21 -2.44 3.96
CA ARG A 64 0.21 -3.85 3.95
C ARG A 64 -0.79 -4.74 4.70
N LEU A 65 -1.17 -4.34 5.92
CA LEU A 65 -2.08 -5.08 6.78
C LEU A 65 -3.47 -5.24 6.12
N TYR A 66 -4.06 -4.12 5.71
CA TYR A 66 -5.44 -4.14 5.22
C TYR A 66 -5.55 -4.72 3.81
N LEU A 67 -4.57 -4.48 2.92
CA LEU A 67 -4.55 -5.13 1.61
C LEU A 67 -4.34 -6.65 1.73
N GLY A 68 -3.45 -7.08 2.62
CA GLY A 68 -3.27 -8.51 2.89
C GLY A 68 -4.54 -9.17 3.41
N ALA A 69 -5.25 -8.53 4.35
CA ALA A 69 -6.52 -9.02 4.87
C ALA A 69 -7.60 -9.10 3.79
N ALA A 70 -7.70 -8.09 2.92
CA ALA A 70 -8.65 -8.07 1.81
C ALA A 70 -8.41 -9.22 0.80
N LEU A 71 -7.14 -9.56 0.56
CA LEU A 71 -6.73 -10.64 -0.35
C LEU A 71 -6.75 -12.04 0.29
N GLY A 72 -7.04 -12.14 1.60
CA GLY A 72 -7.08 -13.41 2.33
C GLY A 72 -5.72 -13.95 2.80
N PHE A 73 -4.67 -13.13 2.77
CA PHE A 73 -3.31 -13.49 3.21
C PHE A 73 -2.83 -12.75 4.46
N GLY A 74 -3.65 -11.83 4.99
CA GLY A 74 -3.36 -11.04 6.18
C GLY A 74 -4.01 -11.60 7.45
N THR A 75 -3.68 -10.97 8.58
CA THR A 75 -4.35 -11.21 9.85
C THR A 75 -5.79 -10.71 9.83
N ASP A 76 -6.66 -11.34 10.62
CA ASP A 76 -8.02 -10.86 10.85
C ASP A 76 -7.99 -9.44 11.43
N THR A 77 -8.67 -8.52 10.75
CA THR A 77 -8.77 -7.10 11.12
C THR A 77 -10.12 -6.77 11.77
N GLY A 78 -11.04 -7.73 11.86
CA GLY A 78 -12.43 -7.51 12.27
C GLY A 78 -13.31 -6.84 11.20
N HIS A 79 -12.80 -6.69 9.96
CA HIS A 79 -13.52 -6.06 8.85
C HIS A 79 -13.67 -7.02 7.67
N ASP A 80 -14.71 -6.83 6.86
CA ASP A 80 -14.84 -7.49 5.57
C ASP A 80 -13.80 -7.00 4.54
N SER A 81 -13.67 -7.73 3.43
CA SER A 81 -12.69 -7.43 2.39
C SER A 81 -12.88 -6.03 1.79
N THR A 82 -14.13 -5.60 1.55
CA THR A 82 -14.44 -4.27 1.03
C THR A 82 -13.93 -3.18 1.96
N ARG A 83 -14.21 -3.29 3.25
CA ARG A 83 -13.78 -2.31 4.25
C ARG A 83 -12.26 -2.30 4.42
N ASN A 84 -11.63 -3.46 4.33
CA ASN A 84 -10.17 -3.56 4.31
C ASN A 84 -9.56 -2.80 3.10
N LEU A 85 -10.12 -2.95 1.90
CA LEU A 85 -9.65 -2.22 0.71
C LEU A 85 -9.83 -0.71 0.84
N GLU A 86 -10.96 -0.25 1.40
CA GLU A 86 -11.19 1.18 1.65
C GLU A 86 -10.11 1.78 2.57
N ILE A 87 -9.76 1.08 3.64
CA ILE A 87 -8.75 1.55 4.60
C ILE A 87 -7.36 1.51 3.95
N ALA A 88 -7.00 0.43 3.25
CA ALA A 88 -5.76 0.35 2.50
C ALA A 88 -5.61 1.51 1.50
N ARG A 89 -6.68 1.84 0.77
CA ARG A 89 -6.71 2.98 -0.15
C ARG A 89 -6.52 4.31 0.57
N GLN A 90 -7.18 4.49 1.70
CA GLN A 90 -7.06 5.72 2.50
C GLN A 90 -5.63 5.90 3.02
N ASP A 91 -5.01 4.86 3.56
CA ASP A 91 -3.64 4.91 4.04
C ASP A 91 -2.64 5.15 2.90
N LEU A 92 -2.85 4.52 1.72
CA LEU A 92 -2.03 4.76 0.54
C LEU A 92 -2.11 6.21 0.06
N ARG A 93 -3.31 6.80 0.06
CA ARG A 93 -3.50 8.22 -0.29
C ARG A 93 -2.79 9.14 0.70
N VAL A 94 -2.87 8.85 2.00
CA VAL A 94 -2.17 9.64 3.02
C VAL A 94 -0.66 9.50 2.87
N LEU A 95 -0.16 8.28 2.65
CA LEU A 95 1.25 8.02 2.40
C LEU A 95 1.75 8.82 1.19
N CYS A 96 1.02 8.82 0.08
CA CYS A 96 1.34 9.63 -1.09
C CYS A 96 1.47 11.12 -0.75
N ASN A 97 0.55 11.67 0.04
CA ASN A 97 0.60 13.07 0.45
C ASN A 97 1.82 13.37 1.35
N VAL A 98 2.15 12.47 2.28
CA VAL A 98 3.31 12.61 3.18
C VAL A 98 4.60 12.63 2.37
N LEU A 99 4.77 11.64 1.49
CA LEU A 99 5.98 11.51 0.67
C LEU A 99 6.13 12.65 -0.35
N ASN A 100 5.03 13.25 -0.81
CA ASN A 100 5.10 14.44 -1.67
C ASN A 100 5.44 15.71 -0.89
N ARG A 101 4.90 15.90 0.33
CA ARG A 101 5.14 17.11 1.14
C ARG A 101 6.58 17.25 1.64
N SER A 102 7.23 16.14 2.00
CA SER A 102 8.63 16.20 2.44
C SER A 102 9.57 16.73 1.36
N ARG A 103 9.17 16.68 0.07
CA ARG A 103 9.98 17.17 -1.05
C ARG A 103 9.84 18.67 -1.31
N GLU A 104 8.72 19.27 -0.92
CA GLU A 104 8.52 20.72 -1.05
C GLU A 104 9.20 21.50 0.08
N SER A 105 9.58 20.81 1.16
CA SER A 105 10.20 21.40 2.35
C SER A 105 11.73 21.29 2.39
N CYS A 106 12.37 20.76 1.33
CA CYS A 106 13.82 20.63 1.19
C CYS A 106 14.38 21.58 0.12
#